data_AF-A0A0P1E7M8-F1
#
_entry.id   AF-A0A0P1E7M8-F1
#
_cell.length_a   1.000
_cell.length_b   1.000
_cell.length_c   1.000
_cell.angle_alpha   90.00
_cell.angle_beta   90.00
_cell.angle_gamma   90.00
#
_symmetry.space_group_name_H-M   'P 1'
#
loop_
_entity.id
_entity.type
_entity.pdbx_description
1 polymer ?
#
loop_
_entity_poly.entity_id
_entity_poly.type
_entity_poly.pdbx_seq_one_letter_code
_entity_poly.pdbx_strand_id
1 'polypeptide(L)'
;MLSEALQHVEGPHVALAVTHAENQTDVSGATVLTSGHPIPDERGLKAGRQIVSLLSEACEHDQVIALISGGGSALIPAPVSGLTLSDKIRVNEVLLSSGLGIT
;
A
#
# COMPACT_ATOMS: atom_id res chain seq x y z
N MET A 1 -0.84 -7.33 12.46
CA MET A 1 -0.91 -8.27 11.33
C MET A 1 0.47 -8.69 10.87
N LEU A 2 1.30 -7.80 10.31
CA LEU A 2 2.62 -8.17 9.81
C LEU A 2 3.55 -8.76 10.89
N SER A 3 3.62 -8.11 12.07
CA SER A 3 4.42 -8.60 13.20
C SER A 3 4.07 -10.01 13.63
N GLU A 4 2.78 -10.36 13.57
CA GLU A 4 2.31 -11.71 13.88
C GLU A 4 2.65 -12.68 12.75
N ALA A 5 2.39 -12.31 11.50
CA ALA A 5 2.69 -13.15 10.34
C ALA A 5 4.17 -13.54 10.27
N LEU A 6 5.09 -12.62 10.61
CA LEU A 6 6.53 -12.89 10.62
C LEU A 6 6.96 -13.96 11.63
N GLN A 7 6.17 -14.22 12.68
CA GLN A 7 6.46 -15.32 13.61
C GLN A 7 6.26 -16.71 12.97
N HIS A 8 5.51 -16.77 11.87
CA HIS A 8 5.18 -18.00 11.14
C HIS A 8 5.90 -18.11 9.79
N VAL A 9 6.75 -17.15 9.45
CA VAL A 9 7.55 -17.17 8.22
C VAL A 9 8.94 -17.71 8.54
N GLU A 10 9.29 -18.85 7.95
CA GLU A 10 10.60 -19.46 8.07
C GLU A 10 11.48 -19.15 6.86
N GLY A 11 12.80 -19.05 7.08
CA GLY A 11 13.77 -18.80 6.01
C GLY A 11 13.96 -17.32 5.63
N PRO A 12 14.79 -17.05 4.60
CA PRO A 12 15.04 -15.70 4.12
C PRO A 12 13.75 -15.03 3.61
N HIS A 13 13.50 -13.81 4.05
CA HIS A 13 12.31 -13.05 3.65
C HIS A 13 12.62 -11.55 3.57
N VAL A 14 11.81 -10.86 2.79
CA VAL A 14 11.73 -9.40 2.75
C VAL A 14 10.31 -9.00 3.10
N ALA A 15 10.15 -8.10 4.07
CA ALA A 15 8.84 -7.65 4.53
C ALA A 15 8.71 -6.13 4.44
N LEU A 16 7.58 -5.67 3.90
CA LEU A 16 7.24 -4.26 3.77
C LEU A 16 5.77 -4.05 4.14
N ALA A 17 5.49 -3.09 5.01
CA ALA A 17 4.15 -2.63 5.35
C ALA A 17 3.98 -1.14 5.03
N VAL A 18 2.75 -0.76 4.67
CA VAL A 18 2.33 0.63 4.53
C VAL A 18 1.12 0.84 5.44
N THR A 19 1.19 1.84 6.30
CA THR A 19 0.12 2.20 7.23
C THR A 19 -0.05 3.71 7.31
N HIS A 20 -1.06 4.21 8.03
CA HIS A 20 -1.17 5.64 8.34
C HIS A 20 -0.39 5.98 9.61
N ALA A 21 -0.08 7.26 9.81
CA ALA A 21 0.78 7.73 10.89
C ALA A 21 0.32 7.28 12.30
N GLU A 22 -0.98 7.27 12.56
CA GLU A 22 -1.54 6.85 13.87
C GLU A 22 -1.33 5.36 14.17
N ASN A 23 -1.13 4.53 13.15
CA ASN A 23 -0.89 3.09 13.28
C ASN A 23 0.60 2.73 13.06
N GLN A 24 1.50 3.72 13.02
CA GLN A 24 2.91 3.48 12.84
C GLN A 24 3.48 2.74 14.05
N THR A 25 4.17 1.63 13.79
CA THR A 25 4.87 0.85 14.80
C THR A 25 6.08 0.18 14.15
N ASP A 26 7.16 0.06 14.89
CA ASP A 26 8.35 -0.64 14.42
C ASP A 26 8.11 -2.15 14.45
N VAL A 27 8.42 -2.82 13.34
CA VAL A 27 8.31 -4.28 13.21
C VAL A 27 9.68 -4.82 12.84
N SER A 28 10.29 -5.57 13.76
CA SER A 28 11.60 -6.19 13.53
C SER A 28 11.57 -7.06 12.26
N GLY A 29 12.57 -6.92 11.40
CA GLY A 29 12.65 -7.65 10.13
C GLY A 29 11.78 -7.07 8.99
N ALA A 30 11.10 -5.95 9.20
CA ALA A 30 10.28 -5.32 8.18
C ALA A 30 10.58 -3.82 7.99
N THR A 31 10.39 -3.36 6.75
CA THR A 31 10.30 -1.92 6.46
C THR A 31 8.86 -1.46 6.68
N VAL A 32 8.65 -0.49 7.56
CA VAL A 32 7.31 0.09 7.80
C VAL A 32 7.28 1.52 7.29
N LEU A 33 6.41 1.78 6.31
CA LEU A 33 6.21 3.08 5.69
C LEU A 33 4.90 3.69 6.17
N THR A 34 4.85 5.03 6.22
CA THR A 34 3.63 5.77 6.48
C THR A 34 3.13 6.52 5.25
N SER A 35 1.80 6.64 5.12
CA SER A 35 1.14 7.32 4.01
C SER A 35 -0.14 8.01 4.46
N GLY A 36 -0.66 8.89 3.62
CA GLY A 36 -1.89 9.64 3.88
C GLY A 36 -3.14 8.75 3.88
N HIS A 37 -4.04 9.00 4.82
CA HIS A 37 -5.36 8.39 4.90
C HIS A 37 -6.32 9.36 5.61
N PRO A 38 -7.56 9.56 5.15
CA PRO A 38 -8.25 8.86 4.05
C PRO A 38 -7.95 9.42 2.65
N ILE A 39 -7.23 10.54 2.54
CA ILE A 39 -6.84 11.13 1.26
C ILE A 39 -5.42 10.67 0.90
N PRO A 40 -5.19 10.09 -0.30
CA PRO A 40 -3.87 9.66 -0.72
C PRO A 40 -2.87 10.82 -0.84
N ASP A 41 -1.59 10.53 -0.63
CA ASP A 41 -0.49 11.49 -0.74
C ASP A 41 0.72 10.93 -1.51
N GLU A 42 1.74 11.77 -1.71
CA GLU A 42 2.98 11.41 -2.40
C GLU A 42 3.76 10.29 -1.69
N ARG A 43 3.61 10.16 -0.36
CA ARG A 43 4.21 9.05 0.38
C ARG A 43 3.56 7.72 -0.02
N GLY A 44 2.23 7.71 -0.14
CA GLY A 44 1.50 6.55 -0.64
C GLY A 44 1.87 6.20 -2.08
N LEU A 45 2.03 7.20 -2.95
CA LEU A 45 2.46 6.97 -4.33
C LEU A 45 3.85 6.32 -4.38
N LYS A 46 4.78 6.82 -3.56
CA LYS A 46 6.13 6.24 -3.45
C LYS A 46 6.09 4.83 -2.86
N ALA A 47 5.28 4.60 -1.84
CA ALA A 47 5.12 3.29 -1.21
C ALA A 47 4.55 2.26 -2.20
N GLY A 48 3.55 2.63 -2.99
CA GLY A 48 3.03 1.79 -4.08
C GLY A 48 4.09 1.42 -5.10
N ARG A 49 4.94 2.38 -5.53
CA ARG A 49 6.07 2.11 -6.43
C ARG A 49 7.10 1.17 -5.81
N GLN A 50 7.38 1.30 -4.51
CA GLN A 50 8.31 0.40 -3.80
C GLN A 50 7.76 -1.03 -3.71
N ILE A 51 6.46 -1.20 -3.45
CA ILE A 51 5.81 -2.51 -3.48
C ILE A 51 5.92 -3.14 -4.87
N VAL A 52 5.61 -2.38 -5.93
CA VAL A 52 5.73 -2.90 -7.31
C VAL A 52 7.17 -3.30 -7.64
N SER A 53 8.16 -2.50 -7.23
CA SER A 53 9.58 -2.83 -7.41
C SER A 53 9.94 -4.13 -6.68
N LEU A 54 9.55 -4.26 -5.40
CA LEU A 54 9.82 -5.47 -4.62
C LEU A 54 9.18 -6.71 -5.26
N LEU A 55 7.93 -6.60 -5.70
CA LEU A 55 7.22 -7.71 -6.35
C LEU A 55 7.81 -8.06 -7.72
N SER A 56 8.47 -7.12 -8.40
CA SER A 56 9.14 -7.39 -9.68
C SER A 56 10.43 -8.20 -9.57
N GLU A 57 10.99 -8.30 -8.35
CA GLU A 57 12.18 -9.12 -8.07
C GLU A 57 11.84 -10.57 -7.74
N ALA A 58 10.57 -10.88 -7.46
CA ALA A 58 10.13 -12.23 -7.13
C ALA A 58 10.22 -13.18 -8.33
N CYS A 59 10.68 -14.40 -8.09
CA CYS A 59 10.78 -15.48 -9.07
C CYS A 59 9.81 -16.64 -8.77
N GLU A 60 9.84 -17.68 -9.59
CA GLU A 60 8.96 -18.85 -9.49
C GLU A 60 9.14 -19.67 -8.19
N HIS A 61 10.25 -19.48 -7.47
CA HIS A 61 10.54 -20.15 -6.20
C HIS A 61 10.10 -19.33 -4.98
N ASP A 62 9.67 -18.08 -5.18
CA ASP A 62 9.30 -17.19 -4.09
C ASP A 62 7.80 -17.27 -3.79
N GLN A 63 7.45 -17.07 -2.51
CA GLN A 63 6.07 -16.98 -2.07
C GLN A 63 5.73 -15.54 -1.68
N VAL A 64 4.67 -14.99 -2.27
CA VAL A 64 4.16 -13.66 -1.92
C VAL A 64 2.98 -13.80 -0.95
N ILE A 65 3.12 -13.22 0.24
CA ILE A 65 2.05 -13.14 1.24
C ILE A 65 1.53 -11.70 1.29
N ALA A 66 0.30 -11.47 0.84
CA ALA A 66 -0.35 -10.17 0.89
C ALA A 66 -1.28 -10.05 2.11
N LEU A 67 -0.90 -9.19 3.05
CA LEU A 67 -1.71 -8.89 4.24
C LEU A 67 -2.49 -7.59 4.02
N ILE A 68 -3.77 -7.70 3.69
CA ILE A 68 -4.60 -6.56 3.28
C ILE A 68 -5.64 -6.24 4.35
N SER A 69 -5.75 -4.96 4.71
CA SER A 69 -6.78 -4.42 5.61
C SER A 69 -7.36 -3.12 5.04
N GLY A 70 -8.23 -2.45 5.80
CA GLY A 70 -8.88 -1.21 5.39
C GLY A 70 -7.89 -0.07 5.10
N GLY A 71 -8.26 0.81 4.16
CA GLY A 71 -7.49 2.01 3.82
C GLY A 71 -6.53 1.87 2.62
N GLY A 72 -6.38 0.67 2.06
CA GLY A 72 -5.47 0.39 0.93
C GLY A 72 -5.61 1.37 -0.25
N SER A 73 -6.84 1.78 -0.60
CA SER A 73 -7.09 2.71 -1.70
C SER A 73 -6.38 4.07 -1.55
N ALA A 74 -6.22 4.55 -0.31
CA ALA A 74 -5.54 5.80 0.00
C ALA A 74 -4.07 5.61 0.39
N LEU A 75 -3.75 4.48 1.04
CA LEU A 75 -2.40 4.20 1.52
C LEU A 75 -1.42 3.86 0.39
N ILE A 76 -1.87 3.16 -0.65
CA ILE A 76 -1.02 2.70 -1.77
C ILE A 76 -1.61 3.08 -3.13
N PRO A 77 -1.81 4.38 -3.43
CA PRO A 77 -2.31 4.83 -4.72
C PRO A 77 -1.32 4.50 -5.84
N ALA A 78 -1.79 3.76 -6.84
CA ALA A 78 -1.05 3.53 -8.08
C ALA A 78 -1.87 4.08 -9.28
N PRO A 79 -1.67 5.35 -9.69
CA PRO A 79 -2.19 5.85 -10.96
C PRO A 79 -1.57 5.08 -12.13
N VAL A 80 -2.36 4.83 -13.17
CA VAL A 80 -1.85 4.26 -14.42
C VAL A 80 -0.94 5.27 -15.14
N SER A 81 -0.09 4.78 -16.04
CA SER A 81 0.77 5.64 -16.85
C SER A 81 -0.05 6.71 -17.58
N GLY A 82 0.43 7.95 -17.57
CA GLY A 82 -0.27 9.11 -18.12
C GLY A 82 -1.21 9.84 -17.16
N LEU A 83 -1.50 9.29 -15.97
CA LEU A 83 -2.27 9.97 -14.92
C LEU A 83 -1.40 10.32 -13.72
N THR A 84 -1.69 11.47 -13.11
CA THR A 84 -1.06 11.93 -11.86
C THR A 84 -1.83 11.44 -10.64
N LEU A 85 -1.22 11.57 -9.45
CA LEU A 85 -1.92 11.36 -8.19
C LEU A 85 -3.09 12.35 -8.02
N SER A 86 -2.89 13.61 -8.43
CA SER A 86 -3.91 14.65 -8.39
C SER A 86 -5.12 14.29 -9.25
N ASP A 87 -4.91 13.72 -10.45
CA ASP A 87 -6.01 13.26 -11.31
C ASP A 87 -6.84 12.18 -10.61
N LYS A 88 -6.18 11.21 -9.97
CA LYS A 88 -6.86 10.14 -9.24
C LYS A 88 -7.68 10.67 -8.06
N ILE A 89 -7.13 11.61 -7.30
CA ILE A 89 -7.85 12.28 -6.19
C ILE A 89 -9.05 13.04 -6.75
N ARG A 90 -8.86 13.79 -7.84
CA ARG A 90 -9.92 14.61 -8.44
C ARG A 90 -11.08 13.77 -8.97
N VAL A 91 -10.79 12.65 -9.63
CA VAL A 91 -11.83 11.71 -10.09
C VAL A 91 -12.63 11.19 -8.89
N ASN A 92 -11.95 10.80 -7.81
CA ASN A 92 -12.62 10.31 -6.60
C ASN A 92 -13.55 11.37 -5.97
N GLU A 93 -13.12 12.63 -5.89
CA GLU A 93 -13.97 13.74 -5.41
C GLU A 93 -15.23 13.94 -6.27
N VAL A 94 -15.07 13.93 -7.59
CA VAL A 94 -16.18 14.10 -8.54
C VAL A 94 -17.18 12.95 -8.40
N LEU A 95 -16.71 11.70 -8.32
CA LEU A 95 -17.58 10.54 -8.13
C LEU A 95 -18.31 10.59 -6.79
N LEU A 96 -17.63 10.90 -5.68
CA LEU A 96 -18.26 11.02 -4.37
C LEU A 96 -19.34 12.12 -4.30
N SER A 97 -19.11 13.24 -4.99
CA SER A 97 -20.07 14.36 -5.04
C SER A 97 -21.25 14.12 -5.99
N SER A 98 -21.20 13.10 -6.85
CA SER A 98 -22.22 12.82 -7.86
C SER A 98 -23.45 12.07 -7.34
N GLY A 99 -23.41 11.57 -6.09
CA GLY A 99 -24.50 10.76 -5.52
C GLY A 99 -24.62 9.36 -6.13
N LEU A 100 -23.63 8.94 -6.93
CA LEU A 100 -23.53 7.58 -7.45
C LEU A 100 -23.27 6.59 -6.31
N GLY A 101 -23.72 5.35 -6.52
CA GLY A 101 -23.31 4.23 -5.67
C GLY A 101 -21.81 3.96 -5.81
N ILE A 102 -21.28 3.11 -4.93
CA ILE A 102 -19.86 2.71 -4.97
C ILE A 102 -19.50 1.83 -6.18
N THR A 103 -20.48 1.25 -6.87
CA THR A 103 -20.31 0.27 -7.96
C THR A 103 -20.75 0.82 -9.31
#